data_AF-A0A415R8L5-F1
#
_entry.id   AF-A0A415R8L5-F1
#
_cell.length_a   1.000
_cell.length_b   1.000
_cell.length_c   1.000
_cell.angle_alpha   90.00
_cell.angle_beta   90.00
_cell.angle_gamma   90.00
#
_symmetry.space_group_name_H-M   'P 1'
#
loop_
_entity.id
_entity.type
_entity.pdbx_description
1 polymer ?
#
loop_
_entity_poly.entity_id
_entity_poly.type
_entity_poly.pdbx_seq_one_letter_code
_entity_poly.pdbx_strand_id
1 'polypeptide(L)'
;MITKELIARINELSRKQRSTGLNDAERSEQKMLRETYLASIREQVQNMLGQIEIVDAPLEEPPVTHINEIAFSLRSSHKLH
;
A
#
# COMPACT_ATOMS: atom_id res chain seq x y z
N MET A 1 -14.46 2.75 12.37
CA MET A 1 -14.31 3.33 11.01
C MET A 1 -13.47 4.60 11.11
N ILE A 2 -12.43 4.71 10.28
CA ILE A 2 -11.56 5.89 10.26
C ILE A 2 -12.25 6.97 9.43
N THR A 3 -12.58 8.10 10.03
CA THR A 3 -13.18 9.25 9.34
C THR A 3 -12.17 10.37 9.15
N LYS A 4 -12.40 11.24 8.16
CA LYS A 4 -11.51 12.38 7.90
C LYS A 4 -11.51 13.36 9.06
N GLU A 5 -12.66 13.52 9.72
CA GLU A 5 -12.89 14.37 10.87
C GLU A 5 -12.09 13.90 12.08
N LEU A 6 -12.04 12.58 12.31
CA LEU A 6 -11.24 11.99 13.38
C LEU A 6 -9.74 12.26 13.17
N ILE A 7 -9.24 12.06 11.94
CA ILE A 7 -7.84 12.34 11.60
C ILE A 7 -7.53 13.83 11.76
N ALA A 8 -8.42 14.71 11.26
CA ALA A 8 -8.28 16.15 11.37
C ALA A 8 -8.18 16.57 12.85
N ARG A 9 -9.05 16.05 13.70
CA ARG A 9 -9.05 16.36 15.13
C ARG A 9 -7.79 15.89 15.85
N ILE A 10 -7.30 14.68 15.55
CA ILE A 10 -6.02 14.18 16.07
C ILE A 10 -4.86 15.11 15.65
N ASN A 11 -4.86 15.59 14.41
CA ASN A 11 -3.84 16.49 13.90
C ASN A 11 -3.89 17.87 14.57
N GLU A 12 -5.08 18.44 14.76
CA GLU A 12 -5.29 19.68 15.52
C GLU A 12 -4.72 19.59 16.93
N LEU A 13 -5.11 18.55 17.69
CA LEU A 13 -4.62 18.32 19.04
C LEU A 13 -3.10 18.10 19.06
N SER A 14 -2.56 17.39 18.07
CA SER A 14 -1.11 17.16 17.97
C SER A 14 -0.34 18.46 17.66
N ARG A 15 -0.90 19.36 16.85
CA ARG A 15 -0.31 20.70 16.60
C ARG A 15 -0.38 21.58 17.85
N LYS A 16 -1.50 21.54 18.57
CA LYS A 16 -1.67 22.26 19.83
C LYS A 16 -0.68 21.77 20.90
N GLN A 17 -0.54 20.46 21.04
CA GLN A 17 0.43 19.83 21.95
C GLN A 17 1.87 20.30 21.70
N ARG A 18 2.28 20.45 20.43
CA ARG A 18 3.64 20.88 20.05
C ARG A 18 3.88 22.38 20.22
N SER A 19 2.84 23.19 20.21
CA SER A 19 2.95 24.66 20.28
C SER A 19 2.80 25.18 21.70
N THR A 20 1.63 24.95 22.29
CA THR A 20 1.22 25.55 23.58
C THR A 20 0.98 24.51 24.67
N GLY A 21 0.97 23.23 24.30
CA GLY A 21 0.62 22.13 25.20
C GLY A 21 -0.88 21.84 25.22
N LEU A 22 -1.25 20.68 25.77
CA LEU A 22 -2.65 20.28 25.94
C LEU A 22 -3.06 20.41 27.40
N ASN A 23 -4.29 20.87 27.62
CA ASN A 23 -4.93 20.73 28.92
C ASN A 23 -5.34 19.26 29.16
N ASP A 24 -5.80 18.94 30.37
CA ASP A 24 -6.10 17.55 30.76
C ASP A 24 -7.29 16.97 29.97
N ALA A 25 -8.30 17.78 29.67
CA ALA A 25 -9.45 17.36 28.87
C ALA A 25 -9.03 17.01 27.44
N GLU A 26 -8.22 17.85 26.81
CA GLU A 26 -7.69 17.65 25.46
C GLU A 26 -6.73 16.47 25.38
N ARG A 27 -5.98 16.22 26.45
CA ARG A 27 -5.11 15.05 26.55
C ARG A 27 -5.93 13.76 26.61
N SER A 28 -7.02 13.77 27.38
CA SER A 28 -7.98 12.66 27.43
C SER A 28 -8.66 12.44 26.07
N GLU A 29 -9.11 13.52 25.44
CA GLU A 29 -9.70 13.49 24.08
C GLU A 29 -8.70 12.91 23.07
N GLN A 30 -7.46 13.40 23.05
CA GLN A 30 -6.41 12.92 22.15
C GLN A 30 -6.14 11.41 22.37
N LYS A 31 -6.15 10.95 23.62
CA LYS A 31 -5.97 9.53 23.95
C LYS A 31 -7.11 8.68 23.39
N MET A 32 -8.36 9.04 23.65
CA MET A 32 -9.53 8.31 23.13
C MET A 32 -9.56 8.25 21.60
N LEU A 33 -9.26 9.38 20.94
CA LEU A 33 -9.23 9.45 19.48
C LEU A 33 -8.14 8.53 18.90
N ARG A 34 -6.95 8.51 19.51
CA ARG A 34 -5.85 7.63 19.10
C ARG A 34 -6.17 6.15 19.31
N GLU A 35 -6.81 5.79 20.42
CA GLU A 35 -7.25 4.41 20.67
C GLU A 35 -8.25 3.94 19.61
N THR A 36 -9.22 4.79 19.28
CA THR A 36 -10.23 4.52 18.24
C THR A 36 -9.59 4.35 16.86
N TYR A 37 -8.62 5.21 16.53
CA TYR A 37 -7.85 5.13 15.29
C TYR A 37 -7.07 3.81 15.21
N LEU A 38 -6.31 3.47 16.26
CA LEU A 38 -5.50 2.26 16.30
C LEU A 38 -6.34 0.99 16.23
N ALA A 39 -7.49 0.95 16.90
CA ALA A 39 -8.42 -0.17 16.81
C ALA A 39 -8.89 -0.39 15.35
N SER A 40 -9.30 0.70 14.68
CA SER A 40 -9.75 0.62 13.28
C SER A 40 -8.61 0.24 12.31
N ILE A 41 -7.38 0.71 12.56
CA ILE A 41 -6.21 0.33 11.75
C ILE A 41 -5.86 -1.14 11.95
N ARG A 42 -5.89 -1.66 13.19
CA ARG A 42 -5.62 -3.08 13.45
C ARG A 42 -6.59 -3.98 12.70
N GLU A 43 -7.88 -3.65 12.72
CA GLU A 43 -8.91 -4.38 11.98
C GLU A 43 -8.63 -4.36 10.46
N GLN A 44 -8.30 -3.19 9.90
CA GLN A 44 -7.96 -3.07 8.48
C GLN A 44 -6.73 -3.91 8.10
N VAL A 45 -5.69 -3.90 8.93
CA VAL A 45 -4.47 -4.70 8.69
C VAL A 45 -4.78 -6.19 8.78
N GLN A 46 -5.55 -6.63 9.77
CA GLN A 46 -5.99 -8.02 9.89
C GLN A 46 -6.76 -8.48 8.65
N ASN A 47 -7.68 -7.66 8.15
CA ASN A 47 -8.45 -7.95 6.94
C ASN A 47 -7.54 -8.02 5.71
N MET A 48 -6.58 -7.09 5.58
CA MET A 48 -5.61 -7.12 4.48
C MET A 48 -4.76 -8.39 4.52
N LEU A 49 -4.24 -8.77 5.69
CA LEU A 49 -3.45 -9.99 5.85
C LEU A 49 -4.26 -11.26 5.54
N GLY A 50 -5.55 -11.29 5.88
CA GLY A 50 -6.45 -12.39 5.54
C GLY A 50 -6.74 -12.54 4.04
N GLN A 51 -6.49 -11.50 3.25
CA GLN A 51 -6.64 -11.52 1.78
C GLN A 51 -5.34 -11.86 1.05
N ILE A 52 -4.21 -12.01 1.76
CA ILE A 52 -2.93 -12.36 1.13
C ILE A 52 -2.97 -13.85 0.76
N GLU A 53 -2.88 -14.12 -0.54
CA GLU A 53 -2.67 -15.45 -1.09
C GLU A 53 -1.16 -15.66 -1.34
N ILE A 54 -0.61 -16.75 -0.81
CA ILE A 54 0.77 -17.16 -1.10
C ILE A 54 0.75 -17.93 -2.42
N VAL A 55 1.25 -17.31 -3.47
CA VAL A 55 1.33 -17.93 -4.80
C VAL A 55 2.66 -18.67 -4.93
N ASP A 56 2.65 -19.99 -4.68
CA ASP A 56 3.76 -20.90 -5.00
C ASP A 56 3.71 -21.30 -6.49
N ALA A 57 3.57 -20.32 -7.38
CA ALA A 57 3.77 -20.56 -8.80
C ALA A 57 5.27 -20.48 -9.08
N PRO A 58 5.87 -21.48 -9.77
CA PRO A 58 7.16 -21.27 -10.41
C PRO A 58 7.08 -19.96 -11.20
N LEU A 59 8.08 -19.09 -11.08
CA LEU A 59 8.22 -17.96 -12.00
C LEU A 59 8.20 -18.58 -13.39
N GLU A 60 7.11 -18.41 -14.15
CA GLU A 60 7.10 -18.77 -15.56
C GLU A 60 8.22 -17.96 -16.17
N GLU A 61 9.35 -18.61 -16.49
CA GLU A 61 10.44 -17.94 -17.16
C GLU A 61 9.85 -17.33 -18.42
N PRO A 62 9.99 -16.01 -18.65
CA PRO A 62 9.51 -15.41 -19.89
C PRO A 62 10.13 -16.19 -21.05
N PRO A 63 9.38 -16.47 -22.13
CA PRO A 63 9.88 -17.31 -23.20
C PRO A 63 11.19 -16.74 -23.72
N VAL A 64 12.29 -17.47 -23.49
CA VAL A 64 13.62 -17.09 -23.95
C VAL A 64 13.65 -17.30 -25.46
N THR A 65 13.31 -16.25 -26.21
CA THR A 65 13.54 -16.24 -27.66
C THR A 65 15.04 -16.29 -27.91
N HIS A 66 15.50 -17.42 -28.45
CA HIS A 66 16.89 -17.58 -28.86
C HIS A 66 17.14 -16.69 -30.09
N ILE A 67 18.14 -15.81 -30.02
CA ILE A 67 18.49 -14.84 -31.06
C ILE A 67 18.66 -15.48 -32.46
N ASN A 68 18.99 -16.78 -32.52
CA ASN A 68 19.11 -17.53 -33.78
C ASN A 68 17.79 -17.67 -34.56
N GLU A 69 16.61 -17.59 -33.92
CA GLU A 69 15.32 -17.68 -34.59
C GLU A 69 14.95 -16.39 -35.35
N ILE A 70 15.39 -15.23 -34.85
CA ILE A 70 15.15 -13.92 -35.48
C ILE A 70 15.97 -13.78 -36.77
N ALA A 71 17.17 -14.36 -36.81
CA ALA A 71 18.04 -14.29 -37.99
C ALA A 71 17.47 -15.05 -39.20
N PHE A 72 16.65 -16.09 -38.96
CA PHE A 72 16.07 -16.91 -40.03
C PHE A 72 14.91 -16.21 -40.74
N SER A 73 14.03 -15.53 -39.99
CA SER A 73 12.84 -14.86 -40.54
C SER A 73 13.15 -13.58 -41.34
N LEU A 74 14.28 -12.93 -41.06
CA LEU A 74 14.74 -11.75 -41.79
C LEU A 74 15.40 -12.09 -43.13
N ARG A 75 15.89 -13.32 -43.33
CA ARG A 75 16.55 -13.74 -44.58
C ARG A 75 15.57 -14.30 -45.62
N SER A 76 14.45 -14.90 -45.20
CA SER A 76 13.42 -15.42 -46.10
C SER A 76 12.60 -14.33 -46.82
N SER A 77 12.69 -13.07 -46.37
CA SER A 77 11.86 -11.97 -46.86
C SER A 77 12.49 -11.14 -48.01
N HIS A 78 13.65 -11.55 -48.55
CA HIS A 78 14.38 -10.76 -49.56
C HIS A 78 14.64 -11.48 -50.91
N LYS A 79 13.75 -12.38 -51.34
CA LYS A 79 13.72 -12.85 -52.74
C LYS A 79 12.32 -12.77 -53.33
N LEU A 80 11.95 -11.57 -53.75
CA LEU A 80 10.92 -11.33 -54.77
C LEU A 80 11.32 -10.07 -55.57
N HIS A 81 12.24 -10.23 -56.51
CA HIS A 81 12.21 -9.62 -57.84
C HIS A 81 13.18 -10.35 -58.77
#